data_AF-A0A7R9XR60-F1
#
_entry.id   AF-A0A7R9XR60-F1
#
_cell.length_a   1.000
_cell.length_b   1.000
_cell.length_c   1.000
_cell.angle_alpha   90.00
_cell.angle_beta   90.00
_cell.angle_gamma   90.00
#
_symmetry.space_group_name_H-M   'P 1'
#
loop_
_entity.id
_entity.type
_entity.pdbx_description
1 polymer ?
#
loop_
_entity_poly.entity_id
_entity_poly.type
_entity_poly.pdbx_seq_one_letter_code
_entity_poly.pdbx_strand_id
1 'polypeptide(L)'
;MTTASLASPRDVAEEEDRRDQRPSATKRSDDAASTSENDVPEEYAENASAVIRETLDGFLEYVETWAQKTRETADNLGEEGVSNRGPRASGNGAKDAIVLNGDPRENIRIEDLVTCENALLSKTTMILAHLGGEVERLSAVADETIYPMLTTFGERANDADVMSDAELRDAFVGKLEPLQDALLFMDQVRAVVCNLFTQLTVVYSTFAAYTPYQTVRLAWSFDMLGRALAIGVGIDEVVRNNRALRSALMNFKRVVLLLRANPEQFGMNEVDVVSLDSAVAIIENQLLSSSFFASVLTQLTETEQPDRFIKELAGTTLELLESTTARLNTDSERLNDKRTLLSCLCLTMLHSGLVPDIADRKLCMKAWEVYKVCVLVSVTTTVSVCPGAILEAHLSPAARECFPDNGLESVISFRRETLETLDETFPAKLLDLLSASVAWLTKFTATPNVSHSLSSTMNARTSLFQEGMRLVNRLRHYTQEIIHLHVSLEAPVTKRRGG
;
A
#
# COMPACT_ATOMS: atom_id res chain seq x y z
N MET A 1 -49.54 -29.69 0.33
CA MET A 1 -49.66 -31.16 0.36
C MET A 1 -48.86 -31.64 1.58
N THR A 2 -49.36 -31.54 2.82
CA THR A 2 -50.21 -32.53 3.55
C THR A 2 -49.70 -33.97 3.36
N THR A 3 -49.39 -34.80 4.36
CA THR A 3 -49.74 -34.89 5.80
C THR A 3 -48.85 -35.96 6.47
N ALA A 4 -48.73 -35.90 7.79
CA ALA A 4 -48.14 -36.91 8.69
C ALA A 4 -48.91 -38.25 8.74
N SER A 5 -48.27 -39.34 9.22
CA SER A 5 -48.80 -40.23 10.28
C SER A 5 -47.96 -41.51 10.51
N LEU A 6 -47.38 -41.63 11.72
CA LEU A 6 -47.35 -42.74 12.69
C LEU A 6 -47.32 -44.24 12.29
N ALA A 7 -46.45 -44.95 13.04
CA ALA A 7 -46.64 -46.24 13.76
C ALA A 7 -45.96 -47.54 13.24
N SER A 8 -45.02 -48.04 14.06
CA SER A 8 -44.61 -49.46 14.27
C SER A 8 -45.79 -50.34 14.78
N PRO A 9 -45.77 -51.71 14.84
CA PRO A 9 -44.65 -52.58 15.29
C PRO A 9 -44.56 -54.05 14.74
N ARG A 10 -43.48 -54.78 15.15
CA ARG A 10 -43.31 -56.24 15.52
C ARG A 10 -43.93 -57.36 14.64
N ASP A 11 -43.45 -58.60 14.49
CA ASP A 11 -42.37 -59.51 14.93
C ASP A 11 -42.36 -60.63 13.84
N VAL A 12 -41.30 -61.41 13.55
CA VAL A 12 -40.98 -62.79 14.02
C VAL A 12 -39.96 -63.34 12.98
N ALA A 13 -38.66 -63.51 13.29
CA ALA A 13 -37.94 -64.70 13.78
C ALA A 13 -37.68 -65.83 12.76
N GLU A 14 -36.40 -66.14 12.53
CA GLU A 14 -35.76 -67.46 12.30
C GLU A 14 -34.22 -67.24 12.47
N GLU A 15 -33.61 -67.60 13.61
CA GLU A 15 -33.00 -68.90 14.01
C GLU A 15 -31.52 -69.02 13.52
N GLU A 16 -30.52 -68.71 14.38
CA GLU A 16 -29.67 -69.64 15.20
C GLU A 16 -28.67 -70.49 14.37
N ASP A 17 -27.41 -70.80 14.73
CA ASP A 17 -26.60 -70.74 15.97
C ASP A 17 -25.12 -71.12 15.65
N ARG A 18 -24.21 -70.83 16.61
CA ARG A 18 -22.89 -71.44 16.95
C ARG A 18 -21.60 -71.04 16.21
N ARG A 19 -20.42 -70.95 16.84
CA ARG A 19 -19.88 -70.64 18.19
C ARG A 19 -18.37 -70.97 18.14
N ASP A 20 -17.58 -70.20 18.88
CA ASP A 20 -16.32 -70.56 19.58
C ASP A 20 -15.10 -71.11 18.83
N GLN A 21 -13.96 -70.39 18.96
CA GLN A 21 -12.73 -70.94 19.57
C GLN A 21 -11.66 -69.86 19.84
N ARG A 22 -11.31 -69.68 21.12
CA ARG A 22 -10.02 -69.13 21.61
C ARG A 22 -8.92 -70.19 21.50
N PRO A 23 -7.64 -69.79 21.60
CA PRO A 23 -6.73 -70.51 22.49
C PRO A 23 -5.93 -69.60 23.44
N SER A 24 -5.61 -70.17 24.60
CA SER A 24 -4.89 -69.60 25.74
C SER A 24 -3.46 -70.16 25.88
N ALA A 25 -2.57 -69.29 26.38
CA ALA A 25 -1.19 -69.39 26.87
C ALA A 25 -0.56 -70.74 27.33
N THR A 26 0.74 -70.94 27.01
CA THR A 26 1.92 -71.24 27.89
C THR A 26 3.17 -71.47 26.99
N LYS A 27 4.46 -71.16 27.27
CA LYS A 27 5.29 -71.06 28.49
C LYS A 27 6.63 -70.32 28.18
N ARG A 28 7.25 -69.77 29.24
CA ARG A 28 8.49 -68.95 29.39
C ARG A 28 9.81 -69.40 28.70
N SER A 29 10.65 -68.43 28.35
CA SER A 29 12.02 -68.25 28.90
C SER A 29 12.49 -66.80 28.74
N ASP A 30 13.16 -66.28 29.78
CA ASP A 30 13.72 -64.94 29.91
C ASP A 30 14.85 -64.66 28.92
N ASP A 31 14.92 -63.43 28.38
CA ASP A 31 16.18 -62.71 28.15
C ASP A 31 15.90 -61.20 28.02
N ALA A 32 16.63 -60.43 28.80
CA ALA A 32 16.46 -58.99 28.99
C ALA A 32 17.17 -58.18 27.88
N ALA A 33 16.49 -57.19 27.31
CA ALA A 33 17.12 -56.00 26.74
C ALA A 33 16.09 -54.87 26.61
N SER A 34 16.24 -53.86 27.45
CA SER A 34 15.60 -52.55 27.32
C SER A 34 16.16 -51.81 26.10
N THR A 35 15.33 -51.53 25.09
CA THR A 35 15.68 -50.60 24.02
C THR A 35 15.22 -49.19 24.39
N SER A 36 16.21 -48.33 24.52
CA SER A 36 16.14 -46.90 24.84
C SER A 36 15.53 -46.07 23.74
N GLU A 37 15.08 -44.89 24.16
CA GLU A 37 14.64 -43.75 23.35
C GLU A 37 15.67 -43.36 22.27
N ASN A 38 15.15 -42.71 21.22
CA ASN A 38 15.91 -42.21 20.08
C ASN A 38 17.03 -41.25 20.49
N ASP A 39 18.28 -41.71 20.47
CA ASP A 39 19.47 -40.86 20.55
C ASP A 39 19.68 -40.16 19.20
N VAL A 40 19.43 -38.84 19.17
CA VAL A 40 19.96 -37.94 18.14
C VAL A 40 21.48 -37.87 18.37
N PRO A 41 22.34 -38.05 17.34
CA PRO A 41 23.78 -38.04 17.57
C PRO A 41 24.22 -36.68 18.13
N GLU A 42 24.99 -36.72 19.21
CA GLU A 42 25.44 -35.57 20.03
C GLU A 42 26.03 -34.43 19.17
N GLU A 43 26.72 -34.78 18.08
CA GLU A 43 27.32 -33.85 17.12
C GLU A 43 26.29 -33.00 16.35
N TYR A 44 25.08 -33.51 16.11
CA TYR A 44 23.98 -32.74 15.50
C TYR A 44 23.30 -31.80 16.51
N ALA A 45 23.24 -32.20 17.79
CA ALA A 45 22.72 -31.36 18.86
C ALA A 45 23.70 -30.22 19.22
N GLU A 46 25.00 -30.50 19.22
CA GLU A 46 26.05 -29.49 19.43
C GLU A 46 26.14 -28.49 18.27
N ASN A 47 26.05 -28.94 17.02
CA ASN A 47 26.02 -28.05 15.86
C ASN A 47 24.75 -27.19 15.83
N ALA A 48 23.58 -27.75 16.17
CA ALA A 48 22.35 -26.98 16.32
C ALA A 48 22.47 -25.96 17.48
N SER A 49 23.06 -26.35 18.62
CA SER A 49 23.31 -25.45 19.75
C SER A 49 24.29 -24.33 19.40
N ALA A 50 25.33 -24.61 18.62
CA ALA A 50 26.31 -23.63 18.17
C ALA A 50 25.70 -22.60 17.20
N VAL A 51 24.91 -23.06 16.23
CA VAL A 51 24.19 -22.17 15.30
C VAL A 51 23.15 -21.33 16.04
N ILE A 52 22.43 -21.92 17.00
CA ILE A 52 21.50 -21.20 17.88
C ILE A 52 22.23 -20.15 18.71
N ARG A 53 23.44 -20.44 19.19
CA ARG A 53 24.26 -19.53 20.02
C ARG A 53 24.83 -18.36 19.22
N GLU A 54 25.36 -18.63 18.03
CA GLU A 54 25.86 -17.59 17.12
C GLU A 54 24.73 -16.65 16.66
N THR A 55 23.55 -17.20 16.35
CA THR A 55 22.36 -16.39 16.04
C THR A 55 21.80 -15.66 17.27
N LEU A 56 21.98 -16.21 18.48
CA LEU A 56 21.65 -15.57 19.74
C LEU A 56 22.54 -14.34 20.00
N ASP A 57 23.84 -14.49 19.79
CA ASP A 57 24.83 -13.46 20.11
C ASP A 57 24.63 -12.25 19.18
N GLY A 58 24.38 -12.49 17.89
CA GLY A 58 24.04 -11.42 16.94
C GLY A 58 22.68 -10.77 17.23
N PHE A 59 21.73 -11.53 17.76
CA PHE A 59 20.43 -11.00 18.19
C PHE A 59 20.56 -10.11 19.44
N LEU A 60 21.37 -10.51 20.42
CA LEU A 60 21.59 -9.77 21.67
C LEU A 60 22.26 -8.41 21.42
N GLU A 61 23.31 -8.37 20.59
CA GLU A 61 23.97 -7.11 20.21
C GLU A 61 23.00 -6.12 19.56
N TYR A 62 22.08 -6.64 18.74
CA TYR A 62 21.08 -5.82 18.08
C TYR A 62 19.95 -5.36 19.02
N VAL A 63 19.51 -6.21 19.96
CA VAL A 63 18.51 -5.82 20.95
C VAL A 63 19.05 -4.77 21.92
N GLU A 64 20.32 -4.85 22.32
CA GLU A 64 20.96 -3.81 23.13
C GLU A 64 21.03 -2.48 22.35
N THR A 65 21.43 -2.54 21.08
CA THR A 65 21.45 -1.37 20.18
C THR A 65 20.04 -0.78 20.01
N TRP A 66 19.03 -1.63 19.87
CA TRP A 66 17.62 -1.24 19.75
C TRP A 66 17.08 -0.60 21.03
N ALA A 67 17.36 -1.18 22.19
CA ALA A 67 16.94 -0.65 23.49
C ALA A 67 17.61 0.69 23.81
N GLN A 68 18.84 0.90 23.34
CA GLN A 68 19.53 2.19 23.44
C GLN A 68 18.88 3.23 22.51
N LYS A 69 18.66 2.88 21.25
CA LYS A 69 18.08 3.81 20.26
C LYS A 69 16.63 4.19 20.54
N THR A 70 15.85 3.27 21.09
CA THR A 70 14.47 3.53 21.53
C THR A 70 14.44 4.52 22.70
N ARG A 71 15.39 4.40 23.64
CA ARG A 71 15.57 5.38 24.73
C ARG A 71 15.99 6.75 24.19
N GLU A 72 16.98 6.79 23.30
CA GLU A 72 17.42 8.04 22.66
C GLU A 72 16.28 8.72 21.87
N THR A 73 15.45 7.94 21.16
CA THR A 73 14.31 8.47 20.40
C THR A 73 13.19 8.98 21.33
N ALA A 74 12.93 8.28 22.44
CA ALA A 74 11.97 8.72 23.46
C ALA A 74 12.44 10.01 24.16
N ASP A 75 13.74 10.14 24.42
CA ASP A 75 14.34 11.34 25.01
C ASP A 75 14.32 12.52 24.00
N ASN A 76 14.60 12.27 22.72
CA ASN A 76 14.55 13.27 21.65
C ASN A 76 13.12 13.76 21.36
N LEU A 77 12.10 12.90 21.53
CA LEU A 77 10.68 13.28 21.44
C LEU A 77 10.24 14.22 22.59
N GLY A 78 10.98 14.24 23.70
CA GLY A 78 10.75 15.17 24.81
C GLY A 78 11.39 16.56 24.60
N GLU A 79 12.45 16.66 23.79
CA GLU A 79 13.25 17.89 23.67
C GLU A 79 13.20 18.58 22.30
N GLU A 80 12.86 17.89 21.19
CA GLU A 80 12.91 18.50 19.85
C GLU A 80 11.54 18.60 19.17
N GLY A 81 11.00 19.82 19.12
CA GLY A 81 10.00 20.20 18.13
C GLY A 81 10.59 20.10 16.72
N VAL A 82 10.01 19.21 15.91
CA VAL A 82 10.03 19.15 14.43
C VAL A 82 11.22 19.88 13.77
N SER A 83 12.37 19.23 13.72
CA SER A 83 13.48 19.68 12.87
C SER A 83 13.71 18.71 11.72
N ASN A 84 13.51 19.23 10.49
CA ASN A 84 13.81 18.61 9.20
C ASN A 84 15.14 17.86 9.20
N ARG A 85 15.09 16.53 9.15
CA ARG A 85 16.20 15.71 8.63
C ARG A 85 15.68 14.86 7.48
N GLY A 86 15.98 15.29 6.26
CA GLY A 86 15.87 14.43 5.09
C GLY A 86 16.92 13.31 5.12
N PRO A 87 16.69 12.18 4.43
CA PRO A 87 17.63 11.06 4.44
C PRO A 87 18.94 11.47 3.76
N ARG A 88 20.06 11.32 4.49
CA ARG A 88 21.40 11.34 3.88
C ARG A 88 21.56 10.06 3.07
N ALA A 89 21.52 10.18 1.74
CA ALA A 89 21.96 9.13 0.84
C ALA A 89 23.42 8.76 1.13
N SER A 90 23.65 7.58 1.70
CA SER A 90 24.99 6.98 1.80
C SER A 90 25.34 6.38 0.45
N GLY A 91 25.94 7.20 -0.42
CA GLY A 91 26.46 6.76 -1.70
C GLY A 91 27.85 6.15 -1.58
N ASN A 92 28.05 4.97 -2.18
CA ASN A 92 29.35 4.60 -2.71
C ASN A 92 29.15 3.97 -4.10
N GLY A 93 29.67 4.63 -5.14
CA GLY A 93 29.96 3.97 -6.42
C GLY A 93 29.05 4.26 -7.63
N ALA A 94 28.75 5.52 -7.95
CA ALA A 94 28.39 5.89 -9.32
C ALA A 94 28.81 7.33 -9.60
N LYS A 95 30.07 7.52 -10.02
CA LYS A 95 30.52 8.77 -10.64
C LYS A 95 30.09 8.76 -12.10
N ASP A 96 29.51 9.87 -12.53
CA ASP A 96 29.13 10.24 -13.91
C ASP A 96 27.81 9.70 -14.49
N ALA A 97 26.70 9.96 -13.79
CA ALA A 97 25.49 10.37 -14.49
C ALA A 97 25.35 11.89 -14.34
N ILE A 98 25.29 12.63 -15.45
CA ILE A 98 24.78 14.02 -15.41
C ILE A 98 23.30 13.90 -15.03
N VAL A 99 23.00 14.01 -13.74
CA VAL A 99 21.64 14.09 -13.25
C VAL A 99 21.17 15.52 -13.46
N LEU A 100 20.24 15.72 -14.39
CA LEU A 100 19.47 16.96 -14.43
C LEU A 100 18.61 16.98 -13.17
N ASN A 101 19.10 17.64 -12.12
CA ASN A 101 18.29 17.87 -10.94
C ASN A 101 17.21 18.91 -11.33
N GLY A 102 15.99 18.41 -11.53
CA GLY A 102 14.79 19.19 -11.85
C GLY A 102 14.04 19.67 -10.61
N ASP A 103 14.60 19.53 -9.40
CA ASP A 103 13.99 20.07 -8.20
C ASP A 103 13.77 21.58 -8.40
N PRO A 104 12.53 22.07 -8.24
CA PRO A 104 12.26 23.50 -8.33
C PRO A 104 13.04 24.22 -7.23
N ARG A 105 14.18 24.82 -7.59
CA ARG A 105 14.98 25.65 -6.67
C ARG A 105 14.46 27.09 -6.64
N GLU A 106 13.15 27.24 -6.51
CA GLU A 106 12.56 28.54 -6.23
C GLU A 106 12.69 28.78 -4.73
N ASN A 107 13.56 29.72 -4.35
CA ASN A 107 13.74 30.11 -2.95
C ASN A 107 12.63 31.11 -2.54
N ILE A 108 11.38 30.76 -2.86
CA ILE A 108 10.20 31.56 -2.59
C ILE A 108 9.40 30.78 -1.55
N ARG A 109 9.09 31.41 -0.42
CA ARG A 109 8.31 30.74 0.61
C ARG A 109 6.83 30.82 0.26
N ILE A 110 6.02 29.90 0.79
CA ILE A 110 4.56 29.88 0.53
C ILE A 110 3.93 31.21 1.00
N GLU A 111 4.44 31.79 2.08
CA GLU A 111 3.98 33.07 2.62
C GLU A 111 4.20 34.23 1.63
N ASP A 112 5.22 34.14 0.79
CA ASP A 112 5.53 35.15 -0.23
C ASP A 112 4.61 35.03 -1.46
N LEU A 113 3.98 33.86 -1.67
CA LEU A 113 3.06 33.59 -2.79
C LEU A 113 1.60 33.87 -2.44
N VAL A 114 1.22 33.77 -1.16
CA VAL A 114 -0.17 33.88 -0.72
C VAL A 114 -0.50 35.31 -0.28
N THR A 115 -0.63 36.21 -1.24
CA THR A 115 -1.10 37.59 -1.00
C THR A 115 -2.57 37.74 -1.37
N CYS A 116 -3.44 38.01 -0.39
CA CYS A 116 -4.83 38.37 -0.64
C CYS A 116 -5.23 39.52 0.30
N GLU A 117 -6.05 40.46 -0.18
CA GLU A 117 -6.63 41.54 0.64
C GLU A 117 -7.47 40.97 1.80
N ASN A 118 -8.00 39.77 1.59
CA ASN A 118 -8.77 39.05 2.57
C ASN A 118 -7.86 38.21 3.50
N ALA A 119 -7.68 38.67 4.73
CA ALA A 119 -6.78 38.03 5.70
C ALA A 119 -7.19 36.59 6.07
N LEU A 120 -8.49 36.26 6.12
CA LEU A 120 -8.95 34.91 6.45
C LEU A 120 -8.71 33.94 5.30
N LEU A 121 -9.00 34.37 4.06
CA LEU A 121 -8.73 33.60 2.86
C LEU A 121 -7.22 33.40 2.68
N SER A 122 -6.40 34.44 2.86
CA SER A 122 -4.92 34.32 2.83
C SER A 122 -4.42 33.28 3.84
N LYS A 123 -4.87 33.35 5.10
CA LYS A 123 -4.49 32.35 6.13
C LYS A 123 -4.92 30.93 5.76
N THR A 124 -6.15 30.77 5.28
CA THR A 124 -6.69 29.45 4.94
C THR A 124 -5.97 28.87 3.73
N THR A 125 -5.73 29.68 2.69
CA THR A 125 -4.93 29.29 1.53
C THR A 125 -3.51 28.92 1.94
N MET A 126 -2.89 29.67 2.85
CA MET A 126 -1.54 29.37 3.37
C MET A 126 -1.51 28.03 4.12
N ILE A 127 -2.49 27.76 4.98
CA ILE A 127 -2.60 26.48 5.70
C ILE A 127 -2.79 25.31 4.71
N LEU A 128 -3.73 25.44 3.77
CA LEU A 128 -3.99 24.39 2.78
C LEU A 128 -2.78 24.17 1.85
N ALA A 129 -2.07 25.23 1.48
CA ALA A 129 -0.85 25.14 0.67
C ALA A 129 0.27 24.41 1.42
N HIS A 130 0.49 24.72 2.70
CA HIS A 130 1.47 24.01 3.54
C HIS A 130 1.10 22.53 3.71
N LEU A 131 -0.17 22.23 3.98
CA LEU A 131 -0.63 20.84 4.11
C LEU A 131 -0.48 20.06 2.80
N GLY A 132 -0.82 20.64 1.65
CA GLY A 132 -0.59 19.97 0.37
C GLY A 132 0.89 19.82 0.03
N GLY A 133 1.74 20.79 0.39
CA GLY A 133 3.20 20.65 0.29
C GLY A 133 3.73 19.49 1.14
N GLU A 134 3.17 19.31 2.34
CA GLU A 134 3.51 18.18 3.21
C GLU A 134 3.03 16.84 2.66
N VAL A 135 1.85 16.78 2.01
CA VAL A 135 1.39 15.58 1.28
C VAL A 135 2.35 15.19 0.17
N GLU A 136 2.82 16.15 -0.63
CA GLU A 136 3.79 15.88 -1.70
C GLU A 136 5.15 15.44 -1.13
N ARG A 137 5.61 16.03 -0.01
CA ARG A 137 6.81 15.58 0.71
C ARG A 137 6.67 14.14 1.19
N LEU A 138 5.55 13.81 1.86
CA LEU A 138 5.28 12.46 2.35
C LEU A 138 5.13 11.46 1.21
N SER A 139 4.53 11.87 0.08
CA SER A 139 4.44 11.03 -1.12
C SER A 139 5.81 10.69 -1.68
N ALA A 140 6.74 11.66 -1.72
CA ALA A 140 8.12 11.41 -2.15
C ALA A 140 8.85 10.45 -1.19
N VAL A 141 8.71 10.64 0.13
CA VAL A 141 9.29 9.71 1.12
C VAL A 141 8.69 8.30 0.98
N ALA A 142 7.39 8.19 0.71
CA ALA A 142 6.75 6.90 0.46
C ALA A 142 7.33 6.21 -0.78
N ASP A 143 7.41 6.92 -1.90
CA ASP A 143 7.88 6.40 -3.20
C ASP A 143 9.38 6.04 -3.18
N GLU A 144 10.20 6.83 -2.48
CA GLU A 144 11.67 6.68 -2.49
C GLU A 144 12.20 5.77 -1.38
N THR A 145 11.52 5.69 -0.24
CA THR A 145 12.05 5.02 0.96
C THR A 145 11.11 3.92 1.48
N ILE A 146 9.87 4.27 1.81
CA ILE A 146 8.98 3.35 2.56
C ILE A 146 8.51 2.19 1.69
N TYR A 147 7.96 2.46 0.51
CA TYR A 147 7.48 1.40 -0.38
C TYR A 147 8.59 0.48 -0.86
N PRO A 148 9.76 0.97 -1.32
CA PRO A 148 10.86 0.09 -1.71
C PRO A 148 11.35 -0.76 -0.53
N MET A 149 11.48 -0.19 0.67
CA MET A 149 11.91 -0.92 1.86
C MET A 149 10.98 -2.09 2.19
N LEU A 150 9.66 -1.85 2.17
CA LEU A 150 8.67 -2.88 2.46
C LEU A 150 8.51 -3.89 1.31
N THR A 151 8.62 -3.45 0.04
CA THR A 151 8.48 -4.33 -1.13
C THR A 151 9.64 -5.31 -1.23
N THR A 152 10.88 -4.81 -1.12
CA THR A 152 12.10 -5.59 -1.35
C THR A 152 12.49 -6.50 -0.19
N PHE A 153 11.74 -6.44 0.92
CA PHE A 153 12.01 -7.28 2.08
C PHE A 153 11.89 -8.77 1.70
N GLY A 154 12.99 -9.51 1.87
CA GLY A 154 13.04 -10.94 1.57
C GLY A 154 13.11 -11.29 0.08
N GLU A 155 13.28 -10.32 -0.82
CA GLU A 155 13.50 -10.60 -2.25
C GLU A 155 14.86 -11.28 -2.48
N ARG A 156 14.89 -12.24 -3.41
CA ARG A 156 16.10 -12.97 -3.83
C ARG A 156 16.24 -12.97 -5.34
N ALA A 157 17.47 -13.17 -5.81
CA ALA A 157 17.76 -13.24 -7.24
C ALA A 157 17.10 -14.45 -7.94
N ASN A 158 16.82 -15.52 -7.19
CA ASN A 158 16.11 -16.70 -7.67
C ASN A 158 14.86 -16.97 -6.81
N ASP A 159 13.70 -17.04 -7.45
CA ASP A 159 12.42 -17.32 -6.77
C ASP A 159 12.33 -18.72 -6.14
N ALA A 160 13.21 -19.65 -6.56
CA ALA A 160 13.30 -21.00 -6.00
C ALA A 160 14.04 -21.05 -4.65
N ASP A 161 14.83 -20.02 -4.32
CA ASP A 161 15.60 -19.96 -3.09
C ASP A 161 14.73 -19.41 -1.95
N VAL A 162 14.00 -20.31 -1.28
CA VAL A 162 13.26 -19.95 -0.07
C VAL A 162 14.24 -19.56 1.03
N MET A 163 14.05 -18.40 1.66
CA MET A 163 14.83 -18.03 2.84
C MET A 163 14.60 -19.02 3.97
N SER A 164 15.68 -19.49 4.57
CA SER A 164 15.60 -20.31 5.78
C SER A 164 15.01 -19.50 6.94
N ASP A 165 14.48 -20.20 7.95
CA ASP A 165 13.95 -19.54 9.15
C ASP A 165 15.01 -18.71 9.88
N ALA A 166 16.30 -19.07 9.80
CA ALA A 166 17.40 -18.28 10.37
C ALA A 166 17.60 -16.97 9.62
N GLU A 167 17.70 -17.03 8.30
CA GLU A 167 17.88 -15.85 7.45
C GLU A 167 16.69 -14.88 7.54
N LEU A 168 15.45 -15.39 7.66
CA LEU A 168 14.27 -14.56 7.86
C LEU A 168 14.31 -13.81 9.19
N ARG A 169 14.84 -14.44 10.25
CA ARG A 169 15.01 -13.77 11.55
C ARG A 169 16.06 -12.69 11.47
N ASP A 170 17.23 -13.00 10.92
CA ASP A 170 18.33 -12.02 10.80
C ASP A 170 17.91 -10.82 9.94
N ALA A 171 17.18 -11.09 8.85
CA ALA A 171 16.61 -10.04 8.00
C ALA A 171 15.56 -9.20 8.75
N PHE A 172 14.69 -9.82 9.55
CA PHE A 172 13.70 -9.10 10.36
C PHE A 172 14.37 -8.19 11.38
N VAL A 173 15.33 -8.74 12.11
CA VAL A 173 16.12 -8.02 13.13
C VAL A 173 16.80 -6.83 12.49
N GLY A 174 17.56 -7.03 11.41
CA GLY A 174 18.24 -5.94 10.69
C GLY A 174 17.30 -4.89 10.07
N LYS A 175 15.98 -5.13 10.05
CA LYS A 175 14.97 -4.21 9.55
C LYS A 175 14.06 -3.65 10.65
N LEU A 176 14.29 -3.97 11.91
CA LEU A 176 13.43 -3.53 13.00
C LEU A 176 13.36 -2.00 13.11
N GLU A 177 14.51 -1.32 13.03
CA GLU A 177 14.57 0.14 13.01
C GLU A 177 13.83 0.73 11.78
N PRO A 178 14.11 0.32 10.53
CA PRO A 178 13.33 0.76 9.37
C PRO A 178 11.82 0.51 9.49
N LEU A 179 11.39 -0.57 10.14
CA LEU A 179 9.98 -0.86 10.39
C LEU A 179 9.37 0.10 11.44
N GLN A 180 10.16 0.53 12.44
CA GLN A 180 9.74 1.58 13.37
C GLN A 180 9.66 2.95 12.69
N ASP A 181 10.60 3.28 11.81
CA ASP A 181 10.54 4.51 11.01
C ASP A 181 9.29 4.51 10.12
N ALA A 182 8.89 3.35 9.59
CA ALA A 182 7.64 3.22 8.84
C ALA A 182 6.40 3.49 9.71
N LEU A 183 6.38 3.05 10.98
CA LEU A 183 5.31 3.38 11.92
C LEU A 183 5.24 4.89 12.20
N LEU A 184 6.38 5.53 12.45
CA LEU A 184 6.43 6.98 12.64
C LEU A 184 5.96 7.73 11.38
N PHE A 185 6.35 7.24 10.21
CA PHE A 185 5.87 7.78 8.93
C PHE A 185 4.35 7.65 8.80
N MET A 186 3.76 6.51 9.18
CA MET A 186 2.32 6.30 9.20
C MET A 186 1.60 7.31 10.10
N ASP A 187 2.17 7.63 11.27
CA ASP A 187 1.63 8.67 12.15
C ASP A 187 1.68 10.07 11.53
N GLN A 188 2.76 10.40 10.80
CA GLN A 188 2.84 11.67 10.05
C GLN A 188 1.76 11.75 8.96
N VAL A 189 1.58 10.67 8.18
CA VAL A 189 0.52 10.59 7.15
C VAL A 189 -0.85 10.77 7.78
N ARG A 190 -1.13 10.07 8.88
CA ARG A 190 -2.40 10.18 9.62
C ARG A 190 -2.64 11.61 10.09
N ALA A 191 -1.64 12.25 10.69
CA ALA A 191 -1.75 13.63 11.17
C ALA A 191 -2.10 14.60 10.03
N VAL A 192 -1.45 14.48 8.87
CA VAL A 192 -1.72 15.32 7.70
C VAL A 192 -3.10 15.08 7.12
N VAL A 193 -3.54 13.82 7.03
CA VAL A 193 -4.91 13.46 6.60
C VAL A 193 -5.95 14.09 7.52
N CYS A 194 -5.82 13.89 8.84
CA CYS A 194 -6.75 14.45 9.82
C CYS A 194 -6.76 15.99 9.74
N ASN A 195 -5.60 16.63 9.64
CA ASN A 195 -5.51 18.08 9.52
C ASN A 195 -6.18 18.59 8.25
N LEU A 196 -5.92 18.00 7.07
CA LEU A 196 -6.58 18.39 5.83
C LEU A 196 -8.09 18.25 5.92
N PHE A 197 -8.56 17.11 6.43
CA PHE A 197 -9.98 16.84 6.62
C PHE A 197 -10.62 17.88 7.53
N THR A 198 -10.07 18.11 8.72
CA THR A 198 -10.59 19.09 9.68
C THR A 198 -10.59 20.51 9.11
N GLN A 199 -9.52 20.95 8.45
CA GLN A 199 -9.47 22.30 7.87
C GLN A 199 -10.52 22.48 6.77
N LEU A 200 -10.71 21.49 5.90
CA LEU A 200 -11.76 21.53 4.88
C LEU A 200 -13.15 21.55 5.53
N THR A 201 -13.41 20.69 6.52
CA THR A 201 -14.67 20.69 7.27
C THR A 201 -14.97 22.07 7.88
N VAL A 202 -13.99 22.72 8.50
CA VAL A 202 -14.17 24.05 9.14
C VAL A 202 -14.50 25.12 8.10
N VAL A 203 -13.83 25.11 6.95
CA VAL A 203 -14.13 26.04 5.85
C VAL A 203 -15.58 25.88 5.39
N TYR A 204 -16.04 24.64 5.21
CA TYR A 204 -17.40 24.38 4.75
C TYR A 204 -18.48 24.54 5.85
N SER A 205 -18.08 24.50 7.12
CA SER A 205 -18.94 24.87 8.27
C SER A 205 -19.18 26.38 8.35
N THR A 206 -18.18 27.19 7.98
CA THR A 206 -18.22 28.66 8.06
C THR A 206 -18.60 29.34 6.74
N PHE A 207 -18.84 28.55 5.69
CA PHE A 207 -19.07 28.96 4.30
C PHE A 207 -20.22 29.97 4.12
N ALA A 208 -21.32 29.80 4.85
CA ALA A 208 -22.46 30.72 4.76
C ALA A 208 -22.14 32.11 5.34
N ALA A 209 -21.23 32.17 6.32
CA ALA A 209 -20.83 33.41 6.98
C ALA A 209 -19.73 34.16 6.20
N TYR A 210 -19.07 33.51 5.24
CA TYR A 210 -17.93 34.08 4.52
C TYR A 210 -18.08 34.00 3.00
N THR A 211 -18.56 35.10 2.42
CA THR A 211 -18.83 35.25 0.98
C THR A 211 -17.68 34.85 0.04
N PRO A 212 -16.40 35.12 0.36
CA PRO A 212 -15.28 34.72 -0.51
C PRO A 212 -15.19 33.20 -0.76
N TYR A 213 -15.52 32.36 0.23
CA TYR A 213 -15.51 30.90 0.02
C TYR A 213 -16.60 30.42 -0.94
N GLN A 214 -17.67 31.20 -1.09
CA GLN A 214 -18.76 30.89 -2.02
C GLN A 214 -18.35 30.96 -3.49
N THR A 215 -17.23 31.64 -3.78
CA THR A 215 -16.71 31.82 -5.14
C THR A 215 -15.51 30.94 -5.46
N VAL A 216 -14.97 30.19 -4.49
CA VAL A 216 -13.73 29.43 -4.65
C VAL A 216 -14.00 27.95 -4.50
N ARG A 217 -13.55 27.15 -5.48
CA ARG A 217 -13.58 25.69 -5.38
C ARG A 217 -12.23 25.17 -4.90
N LEU A 218 -12.23 24.46 -3.79
CA LEU A 218 -11.02 23.91 -3.16
C LEU A 218 -10.64 22.54 -3.74
N ALA A 219 -10.79 22.37 -5.06
CA ALA A 219 -10.60 21.09 -5.74
C ALA A 219 -9.20 20.51 -5.54
N TRP A 220 -8.18 21.36 -5.56
CA TRP A 220 -6.80 20.94 -5.29
C TRP A 220 -6.64 20.43 -3.85
N SER A 221 -7.26 21.07 -2.87
CA SER A 221 -7.18 20.65 -1.47
C SER A 221 -7.89 19.31 -1.21
N PHE A 222 -9.03 19.07 -1.88
CA PHE A 222 -9.66 17.74 -1.87
C PHE A 222 -8.79 16.69 -2.55
N ASP A 223 -8.18 16.99 -3.70
CA ASP A 223 -7.22 16.05 -4.34
C ASP A 223 -6.02 15.76 -3.42
N MET A 224 -5.51 16.75 -2.68
CA MET A 224 -4.44 16.53 -1.70
C MET A 224 -4.89 15.62 -0.54
N LEU A 225 -6.12 15.77 -0.04
CA LEU A 225 -6.68 14.84 0.95
C LEU A 225 -6.75 13.41 0.39
N GLY A 226 -7.23 13.25 -0.85
CA GLY A 226 -7.30 11.95 -1.51
C GLY A 226 -5.93 11.34 -1.77
N ARG A 227 -4.92 12.14 -2.13
CA ARG A 227 -3.52 11.70 -2.26
C ARG A 227 -2.93 11.25 -0.94
N ALA A 228 -3.17 12.00 0.14
CA ALA A 228 -2.70 11.62 1.48
C ALA A 228 -3.30 10.28 1.93
N LEU A 229 -4.59 10.07 1.67
CA LEU A 229 -5.26 8.78 1.87
C LEU A 229 -4.69 7.67 0.98
N ALA A 230 -4.35 7.97 -0.28
CA ALA A 230 -3.75 7.04 -1.22
C ALA A 230 -2.36 6.56 -0.78
N ILE A 231 -1.60 7.37 -0.02
CA ILE A 231 -0.37 6.89 0.63
C ILE A 231 -0.68 5.71 1.56
N GLY A 232 -1.74 5.82 2.35
CA GLY A 232 -2.16 4.74 3.25
C GLY A 232 -2.55 3.47 2.52
N VAL A 233 -3.25 3.59 1.38
CA VAL A 233 -3.55 2.45 0.49
C VAL A 233 -2.26 1.78 0.00
N GLY A 234 -1.24 2.57 -0.34
CA GLY A 234 0.05 2.05 -0.78
C GLY A 234 0.79 1.27 0.29
N ILE A 235 0.78 1.75 1.54
CA ILE A 235 1.38 1.01 2.66
C ILE A 235 0.69 -0.35 2.80
N ASP A 236 -0.64 -0.35 2.87
CA ASP A 236 -1.42 -1.57 3.03
C ASP A 236 -1.19 -2.56 1.89
N GLU A 237 -1.16 -2.09 0.64
CA GLU A 237 -0.99 -2.94 -0.54
C GLU A 237 0.44 -3.48 -0.69
N VAL A 238 1.46 -2.70 -0.35
CA VAL A 238 2.85 -3.19 -0.34
C VAL A 238 3.03 -4.29 0.72
N VAL A 239 2.52 -4.06 1.93
CA VAL A 239 2.58 -5.05 3.01
C VAL A 239 1.78 -6.31 2.65
N ARG A 240 0.60 -6.16 2.06
CA ARG A 240 -0.26 -7.28 1.65
C ARG A 240 0.40 -8.16 0.59
N ASN A 241 1.12 -7.57 -0.35
CA ASN A 241 1.78 -8.30 -1.43
C ASN A 241 3.12 -8.93 -1.00
N ASN A 242 3.77 -8.44 0.05
CA ASN A 242 4.99 -9.04 0.57
C ASN A 242 4.68 -10.17 1.58
N ARG A 243 4.74 -11.42 1.11
CA ARG A 243 4.55 -12.61 1.95
C ARG A 243 5.70 -12.85 2.94
N ALA A 244 6.91 -12.39 2.65
CA ALA A 244 8.10 -12.63 3.48
C ALA A 244 8.03 -11.86 4.80
N LEU A 245 7.46 -10.63 4.82
CA LEU A 245 7.29 -9.83 6.04
C LEU A 245 6.52 -10.58 7.14
N ARG A 246 5.39 -11.21 6.78
CA ARG A 246 4.55 -11.93 7.74
C ARG A 246 5.25 -13.18 8.26
N SER A 247 5.93 -13.92 7.39
CA SER A 247 6.71 -15.11 7.76
C SER A 247 7.88 -14.76 8.68
N ALA A 248 8.58 -13.66 8.39
CA ALA A 248 9.68 -13.15 9.19
C ALA A 248 9.23 -12.73 10.59
N LEU A 249 8.11 -11.98 10.69
CA LEU A 249 7.49 -11.65 11.97
C LEU A 249 7.13 -12.90 12.78
N MET A 250 6.48 -13.90 12.17
CA MET A 250 6.11 -15.12 12.88
C MET A 250 7.33 -15.88 13.43
N ASN A 251 8.39 -15.98 12.63
CA ASN A 251 9.65 -16.58 13.06
C ASN A 251 10.30 -15.79 14.20
N PHE A 252 10.24 -14.46 14.14
CA PHE A 252 10.74 -13.60 15.19
C PHE A 252 9.96 -13.75 16.50
N LYS A 253 8.62 -13.76 16.45
CA LYS A 253 7.75 -13.96 17.62
C LYS A 253 8.04 -15.28 18.34
N ARG A 254 8.39 -16.35 17.62
CA ARG A 254 8.80 -17.62 18.24
C ARG A 254 10.05 -17.47 19.11
N VAL A 255 11.01 -16.65 18.69
CA VAL A 255 12.22 -16.35 19.49
C VAL A 255 11.88 -15.50 20.70
N VAL A 256 11.02 -14.48 20.55
CA VAL A 256 10.54 -13.66 21.68
C VAL A 256 9.84 -14.51 22.75
N LEU A 257 9.07 -15.54 22.34
CA LEU A 257 8.46 -16.48 23.28
C LEU A 257 9.50 -17.31 24.06
N LEU A 258 10.61 -17.72 23.42
CA LEU A 258 11.71 -18.42 24.10
C LEU A 258 12.43 -17.51 25.10
N LEU A 259 12.67 -16.25 24.71
CA LEU A 259 13.27 -15.22 25.58
C LEU A 259 12.39 -14.99 26.82
N ARG A 260 11.07 -14.92 26.63
CA ARG A 260 10.10 -14.76 27.73
C ARG A 260 10.10 -15.94 28.68
N ALA A 261 10.35 -17.15 28.19
CA ALA A 261 10.41 -18.34 29.02
C ALA A 261 11.68 -18.41 29.88
N ASN A 262 12.81 -17.86 29.41
CA ASN A 262 14.09 -17.94 30.12
C ASN A 262 14.95 -16.65 30.03
N PRO A 263 14.50 -15.47 30.49
CA PRO A 263 15.20 -14.19 30.26
C PRO A 263 16.67 -14.16 30.74
N GLU A 264 16.94 -14.77 31.89
CA GLU A 264 18.26 -14.81 32.52
C GLU A 264 19.32 -15.54 31.67
N GLN A 265 18.91 -16.54 30.87
CA GLN A 265 19.82 -17.28 29.98
C GLN A 265 20.36 -16.41 28.84
N PHE A 266 19.71 -15.28 28.57
CA PHE A 266 20.03 -14.35 27.50
C PHE A 266 20.55 -13.01 28.03
N GLY A 267 20.85 -12.91 29.34
CA GLY A 267 21.32 -11.66 29.94
C GLY A 267 20.28 -10.52 29.92
N MET A 268 19.00 -10.83 29.68
CA MET A 268 17.93 -9.84 29.60
C MET A 268 17.13 -9.80 30.90
N ASN A 269 16.70 -8.60 31.29
CA ASN A 269 15.75 -8.45 32.38
C ASN A 269 14.33 -8.64 31.84
N GLU A 270 13.39 -9.03 32.72
CA GLU A 270 11.99 -9.23 32.36
C GLU A 270 11.36 -7.99 31.69
N VAL A 271 11.78 -6.79 32.12
CA VAL A 271 11.31 -5.50 31.56
C VAL A 271 11.71 -5.35 30.10
N ASP A 272 12.94 -5.72 29.74
CA ASP A 272 13.45 -5.58 28.38
C ASP A 272 12.75 -6.54 27.42
N VAL A 273 12.47 -7.77 27.89
CA VAL A 273 11.71 -8.76 27.13
C VAL A 273 10.26 -8.31 26.91
N VAL A 274 9.61 -7.71 27.92
CA VAL A 274 8.26 -7.16 27.78
C VAL A 274 8.22 -5.97 26.81
N SER A 275 9.24 -5.11 26.83
CA SER A 275 9.37 -3.99 25.90
C SER A 275 9.50 -4.49 24.45
N LEU A 276 10.35 -5.50 24.22
CA LEU A 276 10.52 -6.11 22.91
C LEU A 276 9.21 -6.77 22.41
N ASP A 277 8.54 -7.56 23.25
CA ASP A 277 7.25 -8.19 22.93
C ASP A 277 6.20 -7.14 22.55
N SER A 278 6.18 -6.01 23.28
CA SER A 278 5.29 -4.88 23.00
C SER A 278 5.60 -4.21 21.66
N ALA A 279 6.88 -3.98 21.35
CA ALA A 279 7.28 -3.38 20.08
C ALA A 279 6.93 -4.27 18.88
N VAL A 280 7.14 -5.58 19.00
CA VAL A 280 6.76 -6.56 17.98
C VAL A 280 5.24 -6.59 17.77
N ALA A 281 4.47 -6.57 18.87
CA ALA A 281 3.01 -6.50 18.79
C ALA A 281 2.53 -5.20 18.14
N ILE A 282 3.20 -4.06 18.36
CA ILE A 282 2.88 -2.80 17.69
C ILE A 282 3.12 -2.92 16.18
N ILE A 283 4.27 -3.43 15.75
CA ILE A 283 4.58 -3.64 14.32
C ILE A 283 3.54 -4.57 13.67
N GLU A 284 3.19 -5.66 14.33
CA GLU A 284 2.18 -6.61 13.84
C GLU A 284 0.80 -5.96 13.66
N ASN A 285 0.34 -5.25 14.69
CA ASN A 285 -1.03 -4.73 14.74
C ASN A 285 -1.22 -3.44 13.93
N GLN A 286 -0.19 -2.60 13.83
CA GLN A 286 -0.30 -1.31 13.15
C GLN A 286 0.18 -1.38 11.70
N LEU A 287 1.33 -2.00 11.43
CA LEU A 287 1.92 -2.05 10.09
C LEU A 287 1.52 -3.33 9.33
N LEU A 288 1.72 -4.50 9.93
CA LEU A 288 1.57 -5.80 9.23
C LEU A 288 0.12 -6.33 9.18
N SER A 289 -0.81 -5.61 9.80
CA SER A 289 -2.25 -5.85 9.70
C SER A 289 -2.84 -5.44 8.35
N SER A 290 -2.12 -4.63 7.56
CA SER A 290 -2.58 -4.10 6.26
C SER A 290 -3.95 -3.42 6.35
N SER A 291 -4.18 -2.70 7.46
CA SER A 291 -5.45 -2.01 7.76
C SER A 291 -5.26 -0.53 8.09
N PHE A 292 -4.13 0.08 7.72
CA PHE A 292 -3.85 1.48 8.03
C PHE A 292 -4.86 2.40 7.36
N PHE A 293 -5.14 2.19 6.07
CA PHE A 293 -6.12 2.98 5.33
C PHE A 293 -7.52 2.87 5.94
N ALA A 294 -7.97 1.64 6.21
CA ALA A 294 -9.27 1.40 6.85
C ALA A 294 -9.37 2.07 8.23
N SER A 295 -8.32 1.98 9.04
CA SER A 295 -8.25 2.64 10.35
C SER A 295 -8.39 4.16 10.24
N VAL A 296 -7.70 4.78 9.28
CA VAL A 296 -7.80 6.22 9.04
C VAL A 296 -9.22 6.59 8.58
N LEU A 297 -9.81 5.83 7.65
CA LEU A 297 -11.18 6.07 7.22
C LEU A 297 -12.18 6.02 8.39
N THR A 298 -12.12 4.96 9.21
CA THR A 298 -12.99 4.83 10.38
C THR A 298 -12.86 6.06 11.29
N GLN A 299 -11.64 6.46 11.63
CA GLN A 299 -11.37 7.63 12.47
C GLN A 299 -11.98 8.92 11.90
N LEU A 300 -11.91 9.15 10.58
CA LEU A 300 -12.50 10.35 9.97
C LEU A 300 -14.04 10.31 9.99
N THR A 301 -14.62 9.12 9.87
CA THR A 301 -16.08 8.91 9.76
C THR A 301 -16.80 8.83 11.11
N GLU A 302 -16.07 8.73 12.22
CA GLU A 302 -16.64 8.69 13.58
C GLU A 302 -17.32 10.00 14.01
N THR A 303 -17.02 11.11 13.34
CA THR A 303 -17.55 12.43 13.70
C THR A 303 -18.54 12.94 12.67
N GLU A 304 -19.69 13.45 13.13
CA GLU A 304 -20.68 14.07 12.25
C GLU A 304 -20.06 15.27 11.51
N GLN A 305 -20.28 15.30 10.19
CA GLN A 305 -19.78 16.36 9.33
C GLN A 305 -20.94 17.23 8.81
N PRO A 306 -20.70 18.52 8.52
CA PRO A 306 -21.71 19.36 7.91
C PRO A 306 -22.15 18.84 6.54
N ASP A 307 -23.46 18.82 6.27
CA ASP A 307 -24.03 18.43 4.96
C ASP A 307 -23.35 19.10 3.75
N ARG A 308 -22.97 20.38 3.92
CA ARG A 308 -22.30 21.14 2.86
C ARG A 308 -20.93 20.55 2.55
N PHE A 309 -20.15 20.18 3.56
CA PHE A 309 -18.84 19.56 3.36
C PHE A 309 -18.98 18.24 2.60
N ILE A 310 -19.94 17.39 3.02
CA ILE A 310 -20.21 16.10 2.37
C ILE A 310 -20.59 16.28 0.89
N LYS A 311 -21.48 17.23 0.59
CA LYS A 311 -21.89 17.55 -0.80
C LYS A 311 -20.73 18.08 -1.65
N GLU A 312 -19.89 18.94 -1.09
CA GLU A 312 -18.75 19.53 -1.79
C GLU A 312 -17.64 18.50 -2.04
N LEU A 313 -17.41 17.60 -1.07
CA LEU A 313 -16.54 16.42 -1.24
C LEU A 313 -17.04 15.56 -2.41
N ALA A 314 -18.33 15.21 -2.43
CA ALA A 314 -18.92 14.39 -3.49
C ALA A 314 -18.82 15.08 -4.86
N GLY A 315 -19.28 16.32 -4.95
CA GLY A 315 -19.31 17.10 -6.19
C GLY A 315 -17.91 17.31 -6.77
N THR A 316 -16.95 17.71 -5.92
CA THR A 316 -15.55 17.91 -6.34
C THR A 316 -14.91 16.60 -6.80
N THR A 317 -15.10 15.52 -6.04
CA THR A 317 -14.55 14.19 -6.39
C THR A 317 -15.10 13.72 -7.72
N LEU A 318 -16.41 13.87 -7.94
CA LEU A 318 -17.05 13.49 -9.19
C LEU A 318 -16.51 14.30 -10.38
N GLU A 319 -16.35 15.62 -10.23
CA GLU A 319 -15.79 16.46 -11.30
C GLU A 319 -14.34 16.09 -11.62
N LEU A 320 -13.50 15.87 -10.60
CA LEU A 320 -12.12 15.43 -10.79
C LEU A 320 -12.08 14.08 -11.50
N LEU A 321 -12.95 13.15 -11.11
CA LEU A 321 -13.04 11.82 -11.69
C LEU A 321 -13.51 11.86 -13.15
N GLU A 322 -14.58 12.59 -13.47
CA GLU A 322 -15.08 12.79 -14.84
C GLU A 322 -14.01 13.45 -15.72
N SER A 323 -13.36 14.51 -15.22
CA SER A 323 -12.33 15.24 -15.94
C SER A 323 -11.08 14.38 -16.22
N THR A 324 -10.67 13.57 -15.24
CA THR A 324 -9.47 12.73 -15.34
C THR A 324 -9.71 11.53 -16.24
N THR A 325 -10.85 10.83 -16.08
CA THR A 325 -11.21 9.70 -16.94
C THR A 325 -11.40 10.09 -18.41
N ALA A 326 -11.88 11.31 -18.68
CA ALA A 326 -12.02 11.83 -20.04
C ALA A 326 -10.66 12.11 -20.73
N ARG A 327 -9.60 12.38 -19.96
CA ARG A 327 -8.25 12.64 -20.52
C ARG A 327 -7.40 11.40 -20.63
N LEU A 328 -7.61 10.40 -19.77
CA LEU A 328 -6.77 9.21 -19.70
C LEU A 328 -6.71 8.47 -21.03
N ASN A 329 -5.53 7.96 -21.42
CA ASN A 329 -5.28 7.31 -22.70
C ASN A 329 -5.41 8.21 -23.95
N THR A 330 -5.55 9.54 -23.78
CA THR A 330 -5.57 10.51 -24.90
C THR A 330 -4.30 11.36 -24.92
N ASP A 331 -4.13 12.19 -25.96
CA ASP A 331 -3.02 13.16 -26.04
C ASP A 331 -3.10 14.27 -24.97
N SER A 332 -4.24 14.39 -24.29
CA SER A 332 -4.47 15.35 -23.22
C SER A 332 -4.16 14.82 -21.82
N GLU A 333 -3.78 13.55 -21.68
CA GLU A 333 -3.42 12.93 -20.39
C GLU A 333 -2.32 13.75 -19.69
N ARG A 334 -2.57 14.08 -18.42
CA ARG A 334 -1.62 14.81 -17.56
C ARG A 334 -0.79 13.82 -16.75
N LEU A 335 0.40 14.26 -16.35
CA LEU A 335 1.35 13.46 -15.56
C LEU A 335 0.71 12.83 -14.31
N ASN A 336 -0.13 13.62 -13.65
CA ASN A 336 -0.75 13.26 -12.37
C ASN A 336 -2.11 12.56 -12.51
N ASP A 337 -2.63 12.32 -13.71
CA ASP A 337 -4.01 11.82 -13.89
C ASP A 337 -4.23 10.46 -13.23
N LYS A 338 -3.28 9.51 -13.33
CA LYS A 338 -3.40 8.21 -12.61
C LYS A 338 -3.32 8.33 -11.09
N ARG A 339 -2.52 9.27 -10.55
CA ARG A 339 -2.48 9.55 -9.10
C ARG A 339 -3.78 10.20 -8.62
N THR A 340 -4.32 11.15 -9.38
CA THR A 340 -5.62 11.76 -9.12
C THR A 340 -6.75 10.73 -9.22
N LEU A 341 -6.63 9.72 -10.08
CA LEU A 341 -7.60 8.62 -10.14
C LEU A 341 -7.66 7.84 -8.81
N LEU A 342 -6.50 7.44 -8.26
CA LEU A 342 -6.44 6.76 -6.95
C LEU A 342 -6.96 7.66 -5.83
N SER A 343 -6.61 8.94 -5.86
CA SER A 343 -7.12 9.97 -4.95
C SER A 343 -8.65 10.03 -4.98
N CYS A 344 -9.27 10.09 -6.17
CA CYS A 344 -10.73 10.09 -6.31
C CYS A 344 -11.38 8.80 -5.80
N LEU A 345 -10.75 7.64 -5.98
CA LEU A 345 -11.24 6.38 -5.40
C LEU A 345 -11.21 6.46 -3.86
N CYS A 346 -10.14 6.98 -3.26
CA CYS A 346 -10.01 7.17 -1.82
C CYS A 346 -11.07 8.14 -1.27
N LEU A 347 -11.29 9.27 -1.95
CA LEU A 347 -12.33 10.23 -1.57
C LEU A 347 -13.75 9.66 -1.71
N THR A 348 -13.98 8.79 -2.69
CA THR A 348 -15.26 8.09 -2.85
C THR A 348 -15.51 7.13 -1.68
N MET A 349 -14.48 6.39 -1.26
CA MET A 349 -14.55 5.51 -0.09
C MET A 349 -14.81 6.32 1.19
N LEU A 350 -14.09 7.42 1.40
CA LEU A 350 -14.34 8.35 2.51
C LEU A 350 -15.78 8.89 2.49
N HIS A 351 -16.25 9.40 1.35
CA HIS A 351 -17.61 9.91 1.22
C HIS A 351 -18.64 8.83 1.60
N SER A 352 -18.49 7.60 1.10
CA SER A 352 -19.41 6.50 1.43
C SER A 352 -19.45 6.18 2.93
N GLY A 353 -18.32 6.35 3.64
CA GLY A 353 -18.25 6.15 5.08
C GLY A 353 -18.87 7.30 5.88
N LEU A 354 -18.86 8.53 5.35
CA LEU A 354 -19.52 9.69 5.97
C LEU A 354 -21.05 9.65 5.86
N VAL A 355 -21.58 8.97 4.83
CA VAL A 355 -23.01 8.77 4.61
C VAL A 355 -23.33 7.28 4.40
N PRO A 356 -23.15 6.43 5.43
CA PRO A 356 -23.20 4.98 5.28
C PRO A 356 -24.55 4.45 4.80
N ASP A 357 -25.64 5.16 5.12
CA ASP A 357 -27.02 4.79 4.78
C ASP A 357 -27.54 5.46 3.49
N ILE A 358 -26.86 6.48 2.97
CA ILE A 358 -27.33 7.29 1.84
C ILE A 358 -26.23 7.36 0.78
N ALA A 359 -26.26 6.40 -0.14
CA ALA A 359 -25.28 6.33 -1.21
C ALA A 359 -25.46 7.44 -2.27
N ASP A 360 -24.38 8.16 -2.58
CA ASP A 360 -24.32 8.96 -3.81
C ASP A 360 -24.10 8.02 -5.00
N ARG A 361 -25.21 7.58 -5.59
CA ARG A 361 -25.20 6.63 -6.71
C ARG A 361 -24.41 7.15 -7.92
N LYS A 362 -24.42 8.46 -8.19
CA LYS A 362 -23.73 9.02 -9.36
C LYS A 362 -22.22 8.93 -9.16
N LEU A 363 -21.73 9.35 -7.99
CA LEU A 363 -20.32 9.24 -7.61
C LEU A 363 -19.86 7.78 -7.59
N CYS A 364 -20.59 6.92 -6.88
CA CYS A 364 -20.23 5.51 -6.73
C CYS A 364 -20.14 4.81 -8.09
N MET A 365 -21.17 4.96 -8.94
CA MET A 365 -21.16 4.36 -10.28
C MET A 365 -19.99 4.88 -11.13
N LYS A 366 -19.71 6.19 -11.08
CA LYS A 366 -18.60 6.75 -11.86
C LYS A 366 -17.25 6.22 -11.37
N ALA A 367 -17.06 6.07 -10.06
CA ALA A 367 -15.87 5.49 -9.46
C ALA A 367 -15.73 4.00 -9.84
N TRP A 368 -16.84 3.27 -9.87
CA TRP A 368 -16.84 1.88 -10.30
C TRP A 368 -16.39 1.72 -11.75
N GLU A 369 -16.87 2.56 -12.66
CA GLU A 369 -16.53 2.49 -14.09
C GLU A 369 -15.05 2.78 -14.41
N VAL A 370 -14.25 3.21 -13.44
CA VAL A 370 -12.82 3.47 -13.61
C VAL A 370 -12.07 2.27 -14.19
N TYR A 371 -12.44 1.04 -13.81
CA TYR A 371 -11.76 -0.16 -14.29
C TYR A 371 -11.80 -0.30 -15.82
N LYS A 372 -12.78 0.32 -16.49
CA LYS A 372 -12.93 0.29 -17.96
C LYS A 372 -11.87 1.13 -18.68
N VAL A 373 -11.30 2.14 -18.01
CA VAL A 373 -10.31 3.06 -18.59
C VAL A 373 -8.92 2.83 -18.02
N CYS A 374 -8.82 2.37 -16.76
CA CYS A 374 -7.59 1.97 -16.10
C CYS A 374 -7.85 0.65 -15.36
N VAL A 375 -7.35 -0.44 -15.91
CA VAL A 375 -7.58 -1.81 -15.43
C VAL A 375 -6.95 -2.00 -14.05
N LEU A 376 -5.72 -1.49 -13.91
CA LEU A 376 -4.96 -1.48 -12.67
C LEU A 376 -4.39 -0.08 -12.47
N VAL A 377 -4.60 0.46 -11.27
CA VAL A 377 -4.04 1.75 -10.86
C VAL A 377 -2.76 1.47 -10.10
N SER A 378 -1.63 1.90 -10.67
CA SER A 378 -0.33 1.80 -10.00
C SER A 378 -0.36 2.61 -8.70
N VAL A 379 0.07 1.96 -7.62
CA VAL A 379 0.31 2.61 -6.33
C VAL A 379 1.80 2.85 -6.14
N THR A 380 2.62 1.86 -6.53
CA THR A 380 4.08 1.95 -6.58
C THR A 380 4.57 1.46 -7.95
N THR A 381 5.88 1.42 -8.16
CA THR A 381 6.47 0.81 -9.35
C THR A 381 6.08 -0.65 -9.53
N THR A 382 6.05 -1.42 -8.45
CA THR A 382 5.82 -2.88 -8.43
C THR A 382 4.40 -3.26 -8.03
N VAL A 383 3.69 -2.37 -7.35
CA VAL A 383 2.39 -2.66 -6.73
C VAL A 383 1.27 -1.84 -7.37
N SER A 384 0.12 -2.48 -7.56
CA SER A 384 -1.08 -1.88 -8.15
C SER A 384 -2.34 -2.34 -7.46
N VAL A 385 -3.39 -1.53 -7.53
CA VAL A 385 -4.72 -1.88 -7.05
C VAL A 385 -5.70 -2.02 -8.22
N CYS A 386 -6.62 -2.97 -8.08
CA CYS A 386 -7.77 -3.06 -8.97
C CYS A 386 -8.88 -2.12 -8.46
N PRO A 387 -9.36 -1.14 -9.27
CA PRO A 387 -10.36 -0.17 -8.83
C PRO A 387 -11.62 -0.79 -8.26
N GLY A 388 -12.18 -1.81 -8.93
CA GLY A 388 -13.38 -2.48 -8.45
C GLY A 388 -13.16 -3.23 -7.13
N ALA A 389 -12.01 -3.90 -6.98
CA ALA A 389 -11.71 -4.67 -5.77
C ALA A 389 -11.51 -3.77 -4.54
N ILE A 390 -10.81 -2.64 -4.68
CA ILE A 390 -10.60 -1.71 -3.57
C ILE A 390 -11.89 -1.00 -3.16
N LEU A 391 -12.74 -0.63 -4.13
CA LEU A 391 -14.07 -0.07 -3.85
C LEU A 391 -14.94 -1.10 -3.11
N GLU A 392 -15.01 -2.34 -3.57
CA GLU A 392 -15.77 -3.41 -2.92
C GLU A 392 -15.31 -3.64 -1.46
N ALA A 393 -14.01 -3.53 -1.20
CA ALA A 393 -13.45 -3.77 0.12
C ALA A 393 -13.79 -2.69 1.16
N HIS A 394 -14.01 -1.44 0.74
CA HIS A 394 -14.09 -0.30 1.65
C HIS A 394 -15.37 0.54 1.54
N LEU A 395 -16.19 0.36 0.51
CA LEU A 395 -17.45 1.08 0.40
C LEU A 395 -18.46 0.60 1.46
N SER A 396 -19.29 1.54 1.92
CA SER A 396 -20.42 1.23 2.80
C SER A 396 -21.39 0.24 2.13
N PRO A 397 -22.18 -0.53 2.91
CA PRO A 397 -23.15 -1.48 2.36
C PRO A 397 -24.11 -0.83 1.34
N ALA A 398 -24.67 0.35 1.66
CA ALA A 398 -25.58 1.06 0.74
C ALA A 398 -24.88 1.51 -0.55
N ALA A 399 -23.59 1.89 -0.49
CA ALA A 399 -22.83 2.25 -1.68
C ALA A 399 -22.55 1.03 -2.58
N ARG A 400 -22.34 -0.15 -2.00
CA ARG A 400 -22.15 -1.40 -2.76
C ARG A 400 -23.41 -1.84 -3.51
N GLU A 401 -24.59 -1.59 -2.94
CA GLU A 401 -25.87 -1.83 -3.61
C GLU A 401 -26.09 -0.97 -4.87
N CYS A 402 -25.26 0.06 -5.11
CA CYS A 402 -25.34 0.83 -6.35
C CYS A 402 -24.86 0.03 -7.57
N PHE A 403 -24.05 -1.01 -7.37
CA PHE A 403 -23.42 -1.77 -8.44
C PHE A 403 -24.27 -2.96 -8.89
N PRO A 404 -24.06 -3.46 -10.12
CA PRO A 404 -24.75 -4.67 -10.59
C PRO A 404 -24.44 -5.88 -9.71
N ASP A 405 -25.40 -6.80 -9.59
CA ASP A 405 -25.15 -8.13 -9.06
C ASP A 405 -23.99 -8.77 -9.84
N ASN A 406 -23.02 -9.36 -9.12
CA ASN A 406 -21.77 -9.89 -9.67
C ASN A 406 -20.84 -8.84 -10.34
N GLY A 407 -20.93 -7.58 -9.91
CA GLY A 407 -20.07 -6.50 -10.41
C GLY A 407 -18.58 -6.85 -10.34
N LEU A 408 -18.11 -7.44 -9.23
CA LEU A 408 -16.70 -7.82 -9.07
C LEU A 408 -16.28 -8.92 -10.05
N GLU A 409 -17.15 -9.90 -10.34
CA GLU A 409 -16.87 -10.93 -11.35
C GLU A 409 -16.71 -10.32 -12.74
N SER A 410 -17.49 -9.28 -13.04
CA SER A 410 -17.36 -8.52 -14.30
C SER A 410 -16.02 -7.80 -14.39
N VAL A 411 -15.54 -7.21 -13.28
CA VAL A 411 -14.22 -6.58 -13.21
C VAL A 411 -13.10 -7.60 -13.40
N ILE A 412 -13.19 -8.76 -12.74
CA ILE A 412 -12.21 -9.86 -12.88
C ILE A 412 -12.20 -10.40 -14.32
N SER A 413 -13.38 -10.58 -14.91
CA SER A 413 -13.52 -11.07 -16.29
C SER A 413 -12.92 -10.08 -17.28
N PHE A 414 -13.19 -8.79 -17.11
CA PHE A 414 -12.62 -7.72 -17.95
C PHE A 414 -11.08 -7.70 -17.90
N ARG A 415 -10.48 -7.92 -16.72
CA ARG A 415 -9.03 -8.03 -16.58
C ARG A 415 -8.47 -9.20 -17.37
N ARG A 416 -9.12 -10.36 -17.31
CA ARG A 416 -8.71 -11.58 -18.04
C ARG A 416 -8.84 -11.38 -19.55
N GLU A 417 -9.97 -10.84 -20.01
CA GLU A 417 -10.20 -10.51 -21.42
C GLU A 417 -9.17 -9.49 -21.96
N THR A 418 -8.83 -8.49 -21.15
CA THR A 418 -7.78 -7.52 -21.50
C THR A 418 -6.44 -8.22 -21.68
N LEU A 419 -6.09 -9.17 -20.81
CA LEU A 419 -4.86 -9.95 -20.93
C LEU A 419 -4.87 -10.86 -22.16
N GLU A 420 -6.01 -11.51 -22.46
CA GLU A 420 -6.15 -12.42 -23.61
C GLU A 420 -5.97 -11.70 -24.96
N THR A 421 -6.47 -10.47 -25.06
CA THR A 421 -6.37 -9.62 -26.26
C THR A 421 -5.09 -8.78 -26.31
N LEU A 422 -4.26 -8.84 -25.26
CA LEU A 422 -3.07 -8.00 -25.15
C LEU A 422 -2.03 -8.32 -26.23
N ASP A 423 -1.80 -9.60 -26.54
CA ASP A 423 -0.84 -10.04 -27.58
C ASP A 423 -1.13 -9.40 -28.94
N GLU A 424 -2.42 -9.17 -29.25
CA GLU A 424 -2.86 -8.61 -30.53
C GLU A 424 -2.80 -7.08 -30.54
N THR A 425 -3.14 -6.44 -29.43
CA THR A 425 -3.26 -4.98 -29.32
C THR A 425 -1.93 -4.29 -28.96
N PHE A 426 -1.06 -4.96 -28.21
CA PHE A 426 0.18 -4.41 -27.70
C PHE A 426 1.16 -3.94 -28.79
N PRO A 427 1.46 -4.73 -29.84
CA PRO A 427 2.44 -4.30 -30.85
C PRO A 427 2.04 -3.01 -31.56
N ALA A 428 0.76 -2.87 -31.92
CA ALA A 428 0.24 -1.68 -32.59
C ALA A 428 0.32 -0.45 -31.67
N LYS A 429 -0.16 -0.58 -30.43
CA LYS A 429 -0.18 0.55 -29.48
C LYS A 429 1.23 0.98 -29.05
N LEU A 430 2.16 0.03 -28.90
CA LEU A 430 3.57 0.34 -28.63
C LEU A 430 4.21 1.05 -29.82
N LEU A 431 3.97 0.59 -31.05
CA LEU A 431 4.51 1.21 -32.25
C LEU A 431 4.02 2.65 -32.43
N ASP A 432 2.75 2.92 -32.13
CA ASP A 432 2.18 4.28 -32.18
C ASP A 432 2.88 5.23 -31.19
N LEU A 433 3.06 4.78 -29.94
CA LEU A 433 3.74 5.57 -28.91
C LEU A 433 5.22 5.81 -29.24
N LEU A 434 5.92 4.80 -29.77
CA LEU A 434 7.32 4.92 -30.19
C LEU A 434 7.45 5.86 -31.39
N SER A 435 6.57 5.76 -32.38
CA SER A 435 6.56 6.63 -33.55
C SER A 435 6.33 8.10 -33.16
N ALA A 436 5.37 8.35 -32.27
CA ALA A 436 5.13 9.68 -31.71
C ALA A 436 6.35 10.21 -30.94
N SER A 437 7.02 9.35 -30.16
CA SER A 437 8.24 9.71 -29.42
C SER A 437 9.41 10.07 -30.34
N VAL A 438 9.61 9.32 -31.42
CA VAL A 438 10.65 9.62 -32.43
C VAL A 438 10.33 10.92 -33.18
N ALA A 439 9.07 11.14 -33.55
CA ALA A 439 8.64 12.39 -34.17
C ALA A 439 8.86 13.58 -33.24
N TRP A 440 8.51 13.45 -31.96
CA TRP A 440 8.78 14.47 -30.94
C TRP A 440 10.28 14.74 -30.78
N LEU A 441 11.11 13.70 -30.66
CA LEU A 441 12.56 13.85 -30.52
C LEU A 441 13.18 14.58 -31.72
N THR A 442 12.68 14.30 -32.93
CA THR A 442 13.09 15.02 -34.14
C THR A 442 12.74 16.51 -34.05
N LYS A 443 11.52 16.85 -33.59
CA LYS A 443 11.13 18.26 -33.35
C LYS A 443 11.97 18.93 -32.26
N PHE A 444 12.30 18.20 -31.19
CA PHE A 444 13.02 18.71 -30.02
C PHE A 444 14.50 18.98 -30.33
N THR A 445 15.13 18.10 -31.11
CA THR A 445 16.53 18.22 -31.54
C THR A 445 16.71 19.17 -32.72
N ALA A 446 15.66 19.42 -33.51
CA ALA A 446 15.69 20.44 -34.54
C ALA A 446 15.89 21.81 -33.89
N THR A 447 16.95 22.52 -34.27
CA THR A 447 17.21 23.88 -33.80
C THR A 447 16.01 24.77 -34.13
N PRO A 448 15.23 25.26 -33.15
CA PRO A 448 14.07 26.08 -33.46
C PRO A 448 14.55 27.43 -34.02
N ASN A 449 13.95 27.89 -35.12
CA ASN A 449 14.13 29.25 -35.59
C ASN A 449 13.70 30.20 -34.45
N VAL A 450 14.64 31.01 -33.96
CA VAL A 450 14.37 32.01 -32.93
C VAL A 450 13.33 32.98 -33.48
N SER A 451 12.13 32.98 -32.90
CA SER A 451 11.09 33.94 -33.28
C SER A 451 11.50 35.34 -32.83
N HIS A 452 10.92 36.39 -33.42
CA HIS A 452 11.22 37.79 -33.04
C HIS A 452 10.95 38.12 -31.56
N SER A 453 10.16 37.31 -30.82
CA SER A 453 9.92 37.47 -29.39
C SER A 453 10.45 36.30 -28.56
N LEU A 454 11.16 36.62 -27.47
CA LEU A 454 11.61 35.66 -26.46
C LEU A 454 10.44 34.86 -25.87
N SER A 455 9.29 35.50 -25.62
CA SER A 455 8.13 34.82 -25.03
C SER A 455 7.55 33.74 -25.93
N SER A 456 7.48 34.00 -27.24
CA SER A 456 7.01 33.03 -28.22
C SER A 456 7.97 31.84 -28.33
N THR A 457 9.29 32.11 -28.31
CA THR A 457 10.31 31.05 -28.28
C THR A 457 10.23 30.22 -27.00
N MET A 458 10.05 30.85 -25.83
CA MET A 458 9.91 30.13 -24.56
C MET A 458 8.61 29.30 -24.49
N ASN A 459 7.49 29.83 -24.96
CA ASN A 459 6.23 29.10 -25.02
C ASN A 459 6.33 27.88 -25.95
N ALA A 460 6.92 28.04 -27.14
CA ALA A 460 7.13 26.92 -28.06
C ALA A 460 8.01 25.83 -27.44
N ARG A 461 9.09 26.21 -26.76
CA ARG A 461 9.98 25.26 -26.05
C ARG A 461 9.27 24.57 -24.89
N THR A 462 8.49 25.31 -24.10
CA THR A 462 7.72 24.76 -22.97
C THR A 462 6.69 23.76 -23.48
N SER A 463 5.96 24.08 -24.55
CA SER A 463 4.99 23.18 -25.18
C SER A 463 5.65 21.90 -25.70
N LEU A 464 6.80 22.01 -26.37
CA LEU A 464 7.57 20.84 -26.82
C LEU A 464 8.05 19.99 -25.63
N PHE A 465 8.54 20.61 -24.56
CA PHE A 465 8.95 19.89 -23.36
C PHE A 465 7.77 19.14 -22.72
N GLN A 466 6.61 19.80 -22.59
CA GLN A 466 5.40 19.17 -22.07
C GLN A 466 4.89 18.03 -22.97
N GLU A 467 4.97 18.16 -24.31
CA GLU A 467 4.64 17.09 -25.25
C GLU A 467 5.48 15.83 -24.97
N GLY A 468 6.80 16.00 -24.80
CA GLY A 468 7.72 14.92 -24.47
C GLY A 468 7.40 14.26 -23.13
N MET A 469 7.17 15.06 -22.09
CA MET A 469 6.80 14.56 -20.77
C MET A 469 5.51 13.74 -20.81
N ARG A 470 4.49 14.17 -21.57
CA ARG A 470 3.25 13.40 -21.75
C ARG A 470 3.49 12.07 -22.47
N LEU A 471 4.31 12.05 -23.52
CA LEU A 471 4.64 10.83 -24.27
C LEU A 471 5.37 9.80 -23.40
N VAL A 472 6.41 10.23 -22.67
CA VAL A 472 7.16 9.37 -21.75
C VAL A 472 6.25 8.82 -20.67
N ASN A 473 5.38 9.66 -20.10
CA ASN A 473 4.44 9.25 -19.07
C ASN A 473 3.43 8.22 -19.58
N ARG A 474 2.85 8.43 -20.77
CA ARG A 474 1.93 7.46 -21.41
C ARG A 474 2.60 6.12 -21.68
N LEU A 475 3.84 6.14 -22.18
CA LEU A 475 4.62 4.92 -22.41
C LEU A 475 4.87 4.18 -21.09
N ARG A 476 5.38 4.88 -20.06
CA ARG A 476 5.61 4.33 -18.73
C ARG A 476 4.32 3.71 -18.18
N HIS A 477 3.22 4.46 -18.18
CA HIS A 477 1.94 4.02 -17.65
C HIS A 477 1.39 2.80 -18.37
N TYR A 478 1.50 2.74 -19.69
CA TYR A 478 1.02 1.62 -20.48
C TYR A 478 1.84 0.35 -20.21
N THR A 479 3.17 0.46 -20.24
CA THR A 479 4.06 -0.67 -19.94
C THR A 479 3.89 -1.17 -18.52
N GLN A 480 3.78 -0.25 -17.56
CA GLN A 480 3.63 -0.59 -16.15
C GLN A 480 2.29 -1.32 -15.88
N GLU A 481 1.19 -0.84 -16.45
CA GLU A 481 -0.12 -1.47 -16.30
C GLU A 481 -0.17 -2.88 -16.90
N ILE A 482 0.52 -3.11 -18.01
CA ILE A 482 0.68 -4.45 -18.61
C ILE A 482 1.46 -5.39 -17.69
N ILE A 483 2.60 -4.93 -17.15
CA ILE A 483 3.41 -5.73 -16.23
C ILE A 483 2.57 -6.08 -15.00
N HIS A 484 1.88 -5.10 -14.42
CA HIS A 484 0.98 -5.31 -13.29
C HIS A 484 -0.14 -6.30 -13.61
N LEU A 485 -0.67 -6.29 -14.83
CA LEU A 485 -1.71 -7.23 -15.24
C LEU A 485 -1.19 -8.67 -15.28
N HIS A 486 0.00 -8.88 -15.86
CA HIS A 486 0.67 -10.19 -15.85
C HIS A 486 0.98 -10.67 -14.43
N VAL A 487 1.57 -9.80 -13.59
CA VAL A 487 1.91 -10.13 -12.21
C VAL A 487 0.66 -10.47 -11.40
N SER A 488 -0.39 -9.64 -11.50
CA SER A 488 -1.61 -9.83 -10.71
C SER A 488 -2.45 -11.02 -11.15
N LEU A 489 -2.31 -11.49 -12.40
CA LEU A 489 -2.97 -12.70 -12.91
C LEU A 489 -2.04 -13.92 -12.90
N GLU A 490 -0.82 -13.80 -12.35
CA GLU A 490 0.23 -14.83 -12.36
C GLU A 490 0.45 -15.45 -13.76
N ALA A 491 0.29 -14.63 -14.80
CA ALA A 491 0.33 -15.07 -16.19
C ALA A 491 1.69 -14.74 -16.82
N PRO A 492 2.34 -15.69 -17.54
CA PRO A 492 3.64 -15.45 -18.14
C PRO A 492 3.56 -14.37 -19.22
N VAL A 493 4.56 -13.48 -19.26
CA VAL A 493 4.68 -12.39 -20.26
C VAL A 493 4.89 -12.94 -21.68
N THR A 494 5.39 -14.17 -21.81
CA THR A 494 5.53 -14.85 -23.10
C THR A 494 4.63 -16.08 -23.15
N LYS A 495 3.81 -16.22 -24.20
CA LYS A 495 3.38 -17.55 -24.63
C LYS A 495 4.64 -18.35 -24.97
N ARG A 496 5.06 -19.28 -24.09
CA ARG A 496 5.86 -20.41 -24.57
C ARG A 496 5.00 -21.07 -25.64
N ARG A 497 5.38 -20.91 -26.92
CA ARG A 497 4.92 -21.79 -27.99
C ARG A 497 5.47 -23.18 -27.67
N GLY A 498 4.78 -23.91 -26.80
CA GLY A 498 4.92 -25.35 -26.69
C GLY A 498 4.31 -25.93 -27.96
N GLY A 499 5.16 -26.57 -28.77
CA GLY A 499 4.74 -27.40 -29.89
C GLY A 499 4.16 -28.73 -29.44
#